data_AF-A0A2R6D280-F1
#
_entry.id   AF-A0A2R6D280-F1
#
_cell.length_a   1.000
_cell.length_b   1.000
_cell.length_c   1.000
_cell.angle_alpha   90.00
_cell.angle_beta   90.00
_cell.angle_gamma   90.00
#
_symmetry.space_group_name_H-M   'P 1'
#
loop_
_entity.id
_entity.type
_entity.pdbx_description
1 polymer ?
#
loop_
_entity_poly.entity_id
_entity_poly.type
_entity_poly.pdbx_seq_one_letter_code
_entity_poly.pdbx_strand_id
1 'polypeptide(L)' 'KDYDRAMRVAERLEVGGVRINGKPSHGLGDIPFGGVKDSGIGREGIGYTIEAFVERKSIIL' A
#
# COMPACT_ATOMS: atom_id res chain seq x y z
N LYS A 1 2.11 -25.60 -4.18
CA LYS A 1 1.53 -24.77 -3.08
C LYS A 1 0.15 -24.29 -3.52
N ASP A 2 -0.79 -24.17 -2.60
CA ASP A 2 -2.19 -23.80 -2.84
C ASP A 2 -2.32 -22.27 -3.03
N TYR A 3 -2.53 -21.83 -4.27
CA TYR A 3 -2.63 -20.42 -4.65
C TYR A 3 -3.97 -19.82 -4.23
N ASP A 4 -5.07 -20.55 -4.46
CA ASP A 4 -6.42 -20.09 -4.14
C ASP A 4 -6.56 -19.82 -2.65
N ARG A 5 -5.96 -20.67 -1.80
CA ARG A 5 -5.91 -20.41 -0.37
C ARG A 5 -5.12 -19.16 -0.03
N ALA A 6 -3.99 -18.92 -0.68
CA ALA A 6 -3.17 -17.74 -0.40
C ALA A 6 -3.92 -16.44 -0.73
N MET A 7 -4.63 -16.40 -1.87
CA MET A 7 -5.44 -15.25 -2.28
C MET A 7 -6.66 -15.07 -1.35
N ARG A 8 -7.40 -16.14 -1.03
CA ARG A 8 -8.52 -16.07 -0.08
C ARG A 8 -8.12 -15.51 1.29
N VAL A 9 -6.92 -15.85 1.76
CA VAL A 9 -6.40 -15.30 3.03
C VAL A 9 -6.02 -13.84 2.86
N ALA A 10 -5.30 -13.48 1.79
CA ALA A 10 -4.88 -12.11 1.51
C ALA A 10 -6.08 -11.14 1.43
N GLU A 11 -7.17 -11.54 0.77
CA GLU A 11 -8.40 -10.75 0.62
C GLU A 11 -9.14 -10.50 1.95
N ARG A 12 -9.02 -11.43 2.92
CA ARG A 12 -9.68 -11.32 4.22
C ARG A 12 -8.89 -10.45 5.22
N LEU A 13 -7.62 -10.15 4.94
CA LEU A 13 -6.78 -9.40 5.86
C LEU A 13 -7.00 -7.89 5.67
N GLU A 14 -7.46 -7.22 6.72
CA GLU A 14 -7.56 -5.75 6.77
C GLU A 14 -6.20 -5.12 7.10
N VAL A 15 -5.28 -5.13 6.13
CA VAL A 15 -3.92 -4.62 6.27
C VAL A 15 -3.53 -3.80 5.04
N GLY A 16 -2.47 -3.00 5.16
CA GLY A 16 -2.01 -2.18 4.06
C GLY A 16 -1.26 -2.94 2.96
N GLY A 17 -0.70 -4.11 3.25
CA GLY A 17 -0.06 -4.96 2.25
C GLY A 17 0.18 -6.38 2.77
N VAL A 18 0.08 -7.37 1.88
CA VAL A 18 0.26 -8.79 2.20
C VAL A 18 1.45 -9.32 1.41
N ARG A 19 2.43 -9.91 2.12
CA ARG A 19 3.52 -10.67 1.48
C ARG A 19 3.31 -12.15 1.66
N ILE A 20 3.05 -12.86 0.56
CA ILE A 20 2.88 -14.32 0.55
C ILE A 20 4.26 -14.98 0.48
N ASN A 21 4.54 -15.90 1.41
CA ASN A 21 5.82 -16.62 1.50
C ASN A 21 7.06 -15.72 1.71
N GLY A 22 6.90 -14.53 2.29
CA GLY A 22 8.00 -13.62 2.61
C GLY A 22 7.80 -12.97 3.99
N LYS A 23 8.89 -12.50 4.59
CA LYS A 23 8.81 -11.72 5.84
C LYS A 23 8.17 -10.35 5.59
N PRO A 24 7.46 -9.76 6.57
CA PRO A 24 7.05 -8.36 6.51
C PRO A 24 8.26 -7.49 6.21
N SER A 25 8.14 -6.62 5.22
CA SER A 25 9.18 -5.67 4.85
C SER A 25 8.57 -4.50 4.09
N HIS A 26 9.19 -3.34 4.27
CA HIS A 26 8.82 -2.08 3.64
C HIS A 26 8.81 -2.15 2.10
N GLY A 27 9.61 -3.05 1.52
CA GLY A 27 9.77 -3.20 0.08
C GLY A 27 10.77 -2.25 -0.52
N LEU A 28 10.94 -2.36 -1.84
CA LEU A 28 11.58 -1.33 -2.64
C LEU A 28 10.59 -0.15 -2.69
N GLY A 29 11.09 1.09 -2.73
CA GLY A 29 10.25 2.30 -2.61
C GLY A 29 9.26 2.52 -3.75
N ASP A 30 9.10 1.55 -4.65
CA ASP A 30 8.18 1.51 -5.78
C ASP A 30 6.80 0.90 -5.42
N ILE A 31 6.68 0.19 -4.30
CA ILE A 31 5.41 -0.37 -3.81
C ILE A 31 4.80 0.57 -2.76
N PRO A 32 3.49 0.85 -2.79
CA PRO A 32 2.85 1.64 -1.74
C PRO A 32 2.99 0.98 -0.36
N PHE A 33 3.61 1.69 0.57
CA PHE A 33 3.75 1.30 1.96
C PHE A 33 2.77 2.08 2.83
N GLY A 34 2.26 1.48 3.91
CA GLY A 34 1.32 2.13 4.82
C GLY A 34 0.37 1.12 5.44
N GLY A 35 -0.37 1.55 6.46
CA GLY A 35 -1.29 0.71 7.23
C GLY A 35 -2.74 1.16 7.15
N VAL A 36 -3.58 0.47 7.90
CA VAL A 36 -4.97 0.86 8.20
C VAL A 36 -5.19 0.74 9.71
N LYS A 37 -6.34 1.21 10.23
CA LYS A 37 -6.64 1.25 11.68
C LYS A 37 -5.65 2.17 12.40
N ASP A 38 -5.21 1.78 13.59
CA ASP A 38 -4.24 2.55 14.38
C ASP A 38 -2.81 2.51 13.81
N SER A 39 -2.59 1.82 12.68
CA SER A 39 -1.29 1.76 12.01
C SER A 39 -0.98 3.00 11.15
N GLY A 40 -1.93 3.94 11.00
CA GLY A 40 -1.73 5.22 10.31
C GLY A 40 -2.68 5.46 9.14
N ILE A 41 -2.44 6.58 8.43
CA ILE A 41 -3.21 7.04 7.27
C ILE A 41 -2.29 7.37 6.09
N GLY A 42 -2.83 7.35 4.87
CA GLY A 42 -2.08 7.62 3.66
C GLY A 42 -1.19 6.44 3.21
N ARG A 43 -0.34 6.71 2.22
CA ARG A 43 0.63 5.74 1.68
C ARG A 43 1.95 6.44 1.36
N GLU A 44 3.04 5.75 1.64
CA GLU A 44 4.40 6.10 1.27
C GLU A 44 4.87 5.29 0.06
N GLY A 45 5.97 5.73 -0.56
CA GLY A 45 6.51 5.19 -1.81
C GLY A 45 6.74 6.34 -2.78
N ILE A 46 7.72 6.25 -3.67
CA ILE A 46 8.23 7.41 -4.44
C ILE A 46 7.10 8.23 -5.09
N GLY A 47 6.18 7.56 -5.80
CA GLY A 47 5.01 8.22 -6.41
C GLY A 47 3.99 8.72 -5.38
N TYR A 48 3.59 7.86 -4.44
CA TYR A 48 2.56 8.16 -3.43
C TYR A 48 2.97 9.30 -2.50
N THR A 49 4.24 9.34 -2.10
CA THR A 49 4.81 10.40 -1.30
C THR A 49 4.88 11.71 -2.09
N ILE A 50 5.24 11.70 -3.38
CA ILE A 50 5.16 12.93 -4.18
C ILE A 50 3.72 13.44 -4.22
N GLU A 51 2.76 12.57 -4.54
CA GLU A 51 1.34 12.93 -4.60
C GLU A 51 0.79 13.48 -3.27
N ALA A 52 1.23 12.93 -2.14
CA ALA A 52 0.80 13.38 -0.81
C ALA A 52 1.41 14.74 -0.40
N PHE A 53 2.49 15.18 -1.03
CA PHE A 53 3.21 16.41 -0.71
C PHE A 53 3.09 17.51 -1.78
N VAL A 54 2.31 17.27 -2.85
CA VAL A 54 1.99 18.28 -3.88
C VAL A 54 0.50 18.59 -3.90
N GLU A 55 0.14 19.78 -4.35
CA GLU A 55 -1.26 20.21 -4.48
C GLU A 55 -1.64 20.38 -5.95
N ARG A 56 -2.84 19.94 -6.34
CA ARG A 56 -3.32 20.08 -7.72
C ARG A 56 -3.94 21.45 -7.93
N LYS A 57 -3.42 22.22 -8.88
CA LYS A 57 -4.00 23.50 -9.29
C LYS A 57 -4.86 23.32 -10.54
N SER A 58 -6.15 23.64 -10.44
CA SER A 58 -7.04 23.72 -11.61
C SER A 58 -6.98 25.11 -12.24
N ILE A 59 -7.01 25.18 -13.58
CA ILE A 59 -7.13 26.42 -14.35
C ILE A 59 -8.36 26.27 -15.23
N ILE A 60 -9.30 27.21 -15.12
CA ILE A 60 -10.56 27.24 -15.88
C ILE A 60 -10.52 28.51 -16.73
N LEU A 61 -10.81 28.36 -18.03
CA LEU A 61 -10.91 29.46 -19.00
C LEU A 61 -12.34 29.98 -19.09
#